data_AF-A0AAP9Y2R8-F1
#
_entry.id   AF-A0AAP9Y2R8-F1
#
_cell.length_a   1.000
_cell.length_b   1.000
_cell.length_c   1.000
_cell.angle_alpha   90.00
_cell.angle_beta   90.00
_cell.angle_gamma   90.00
#
_symmetry.space_group_name_H-M   'P 1'
#
loop_
_entity.id
_entity.type
_entity.pdbx_description
1 polymer ?
#
loop_
_entity_poly.entity_id
_entity_poly.type
_entity_poly.pdbx_seq_one_letter_code
_entity_poly.pdbx_strand_id
1 'polypeptide(L)'
;MSGSMDQTTMRDPLTHYPRSAFDKQPRPAPGLAGQMRPRPDHGETSCRGMGRLSGRRALTAGGDGGIGRAVATAFAREGAHLALNYLHSEQADAREVLALVADAGRQALALPGDIAGESFCRQLVAGKQVCIEQFAGLATARLGATFRTKRPGQPAELAPVHVLLASQQPSFVTGEIRGVTGGHHLP
;
A
#
# COMPACT_ATOMS: atom_id res chain seq x y z
N MET A 1 27.57 -15.21 -2.78
CA MET A 1 26.68 -14.05 -3.03
C MET A 1 25.31 -14.42 -2.48
N SER A 2 24.96 -13.93 -1.27
CA SER A 2 23.63 -14.14 -0.70
C SER A 2 22.64 -13.32 -1.50
N GLY A 3 21.95 -13.93 -2.47
CA GLY A 3 20.94 -13.25 -3.26
C GLY A 3 19.84 -12.72 -2.34
N SER A 4 19.71 -11.39 -2.26
CA SER A 4 18.61 -10.74 -1.55
C SER A 4 17.29 -11.23 -2.14
N MET A 5 16.46 -11.88 -1.33
CA MET A 5 15.17 -12.43 -1.74
C MET A 5 14.14 -11.29 -1.90
N ASP A 6 13.91 -10.84 -3.13
CA ASP A 6 12.96 -9.76 -3.47
C ASP A 6 11.62 -10.28 -4.02
N GLN A 7 10.72 -9.36 -4.37
CA GLN A 7 9.37 -9.68 -4.85
C GLN A 7 9.33 -10.47 -6.17
N THR A 8 10.44 -10.57 -6.91
CA THR A 8 10.53 -11.29 -8.19
C THR A 8 11.03 -12.73 -8.03
N THR A 9 11.51 -13.09 -6.85
CA THR A 9 11.98 -14.45 -6.55
C THR A 9 10.80 -15.42 -6.53
N MET A 10 10.81 -16.45 -7.40
CA MET A 10 9.77 -17.48 -7.44
C MET A 10 9.67 -18.22 -6.10
N ARG A 11 8.50 -18.15 -5.48
CA ARG A 11 8.19 -18.80 -4.19
C ARG A 11 6.77 -19.34 -4.24
N ASP A 12 6.51 -20.39 -3.47
CA ASP A 12 5.14 -20.90 -3.31
C ASP A 12 4.29 -19.84 -2.57
N PRO A 13 3.25 -19.28 -3.22
CA PRO A 13 2.43 -18.22 -2.64
C PRO A 13 1.65 -18.71 -1.40
N LEU A 14 1.50 -20.02 -1.20
CA LEU A 14 0.84 -20.58 -0.03
C LEU A 14 1.74 -20.56 1.21
N THR A 15 3.06 -20.62 1.07
CA THR A 15 4.03 -20.72 2.18
C THR A 15 4.85 -19.46 2.41
N HIS A 16 4.90 -18.54 1.43
CA HIS A 16 5.75 -17.35 1.51
C HIS A 16 5.43 -16.44 2.72
N TYR A 17 4.18 -16.41 3.19
CA TYR A 17 3.76 -15.58 4.32
C TYR A 17 3.26 -16.38 5.53
N PRO A 18 3.29 -15.81 6.75
CA PRO A 18 2.84 -16.49 7.96
C PRO A 18 1.42 -17.05 7.81
N ARG A 19 1.26 -18.33 8.15
CA ARG A 19 -0.02 -19.04 8.18
C ARG A 19 -0.66 -19.11 9.56
N SER A 20 0.00 -18.58 10.60
CA SER A 20 -0.43 -18.79 11.98
C SER A 20 -1.88 -18.34 12.18
N ALA A 21 -2.61 -19.03 13.04
CA ALA A 21 -3.88 -18.53 13.54
C ALA A 21 -3.62 -17.14 14.15
N PHE A 22 -4.17 -16.09 13.53
CA PHE A 22 -4.04 -14.75 14.05
C PHE A 22 -4.92 -14.65 15.28
N ASP A 23 -4.31 -14.33 16.42
CA ASP A 23 -5.08 -14.03 17.63
C ASP A 23 -6.04 -12.87 17.35
N LYS A 24 -7.27 -12.99 17.84
CA LYS A 24 -8.25 -11.89 17.75
C LYS A 24 -7.71 -10.70 18.53
N GLN A 25 -7.48 -9.59 17.83
CA GLN A 25 -6.90 -8.37 18.39
C GLN A 25 -7.80 -7.18 18.06
N PRO A 26 -8.97 -7.03 18.70
CA PRO A 26 -9.87 -5.90 18.48
C PRO A 26 -9.18 -4.59 18.87
N ARG A 27 -9.35 -3.57 18.02
CA ARG A 27 -8.76 -2.23 18.21
C ARG A 27 -9.75 -1.15 17.78
N PRO A 28 -9.70 0.02 18.41
CA PRO A 28 -10.43 1.18 17.91
C PRO A 28 -9.88 1.57 16.54
N ALA A 29 -10.78 1.92 15.62
CA ALA A 29 -10.41 2.51 14.34
C ALA A 29 -9.73 3.88 14.57
N PRO A 30 -8.76 4.29 13.73
CA PRO A 30 -8.31 3.58 12.53
C PRO A 30 -7.28 2.45 12.80
N GLY A 31 -6.66 2.46 13.99
CA GLY A 31 -5.68 1.45 14.43
C GLY A 31 -4.28 1.67 13.85
N LEU A 32 -3.23 1.27 14.58
CA LEU A 32 -1.84 1.41 14.15
C LEU A 32 -1.25 0.05 13.71
N ALA A 33 -0.62 0.03 12.54
CA ALA A 33 0.06 -1.13 11.99
C ALA A 33 1.24 -1.55 12.89
N GLY A 34 1.97 -0.59 13.47
CA GLY A 34 3.07 -0.86 14.40
C GLY A 34 2.67 -1.66 15.66
N GLN A 35 1.38 -1.68 15.99
CA GLN A 35 0.88 -2.42 17.15
C GLN A 35 0.47 -3.86 16.80
N MET A 36 0.32 -4.21 15.51
CA MET A 36 -0.23 -5.51 15.04
C MET A 36 0.72 -6.69 15.29
N ARG A 37 0.15 -7.86 15.62
CA ARG A 37 0.90 -9.10 15.83
C ARG A 37 0.35 -10.25 14.97
N PRO A 38 1.15 -10.81 14.05
CA PRO A 38 2.40 -10.26 13.53
C PRO A 38 2.17 -8.91 12.83
N ARG A 39 3.24 -8.15 12.69
CA ARG A 39 3.23 -6.90 11.92
C ARG A 39 2.97 -7.23 10.44
N PRO A 40 2.09 -6.48 9.74
CA PRO A 40 1.87 -6.67 8.31
C PRO A 40 3.16 -6.41 7.51
N ASP A 41 3.37 -7.17 6.43
CA ASP A 41 4.42 -6.89 5.46
C ASP A 41 3.92 -5.89 4.41
N HIS A 42 4.52 -4.70 4.36
CA HIS A 42 4.23 -3.68 3.34
C HIS A 42 5.29 -3.63 2.25
N GLY A 43 6.24 -4.57 2.24
CA GLY A 43 7.30 -4.65 1.26
C GLY A 43 8.53 -3.82 1.63
N GLU A 44 8.65 -3.35 2.88
CA GLU A 44 9.76 -2.51 3.33
C GLU A 44 11.13 -3.14 3.07
N THR A 45 11.25 -4.48 3.09
CA THR A 45 12.51 -5.18 2.80
C THR A 45 12.51 -5.90 1.45
N SER A 46 11.32 -6.27 0.95
CA SER A 46 11.18 -7.14 -0.23
C SER A 46 10.88 -6.38 -1.52
N CYS A 47 10.29 -5.18 -1.45
CA CYS A 47 9.93 -4.40 -2.64
C CYS A 47 11.18 -3.76 -3.26
N ARG A 48 11.53 -4.12 -4.48
CA ARG A 48 12.61 -3.48 -5.24
C ARG A 48 12.06 -2.62 -6.37
N GLY A 49 12.52 -1.38 -6.48
CA GLY A 49 12.16 -0.47 -7.57
C GLY A 49 12.79 -0.86 -8.91
N MET A 50 12.05 -0.63 -10.00
CA MET A 50 12.50 -0.83 -11.39
C MET A 50 12.41 0.46 -12.23
N GLY A 51 12.14 1.60 -11.59
CA GLY A 51 12.07 2.92 -12.23
C GLY A 51 10.80 3.18 -13.02
N ARG A 52 9.73 2.39 -12.83
CA ARG A 52 8.50 2.45 -13.65
C ARG A 52 7.72 3.76 -13.47
N LEU A 53 7.96 4.49 -12.39
CA LEU A 53 7.31 5.76 -12.06
C LEU A 53 8.32 6.92 -11.96
N SER A 54 9.49 6.79 -12.59
CA SER A 54 10.53 7.82 -12.57
C SER A 54 10.00 9.19 -12.96
N GLY A 55 10.24 10.18 -12.11
CA GLY A 55 9.82 11.58 -12.34
C GLY A 55 8.34 11.86 -12.09
N ARG A 56 7.54 10.85 -11.72
CA ARG A 56 6.12 11.05 -11.38
C ARG A 56 5.97 11.65 -9.98
N ARG A 57 4.77 12.18 -9.72
CA ARG A 57 4.33 12.66 -8.42
C ARG A 57 3.01 11.98 -8.10
N ALA A 58 2.89 11.27 -6.99
CA ALA A 58 1.68 10.53 -6.62
C ALA A 58 1.12 10.99 -5.27
N LEU A 59 -0.21 10.96 -5.15
CA LEU A 59 -0.94 11.16 -3.89
C LEU A 59 -1.44 9.82 -3.39
N THR A 60 -1.17 9.48 -2.14
CA THR A 60 -1.68 8.26 -1.50
C THR A 60 -2.49 8.64 -0.26
N ALA A 61 -3.81 8.39 -0.31
CA ALA A 61 -4.69 8.54 0.83
C ALA A 61 -4.73 7.27 1.69
N GLY A 62 -4.63 7.41 3.02
CA GLY A 62 -4.44 6.27 3.92
C GLY A 62 -3.09 5.59 3.70
N GLY A 63 -2.08 6.37 3.34
CA GLY A 63 -0.76 5.86 2.95
C GLY A 63 0.15 5.51 4.13
N ASP A 64 -0.30 5.75 5.36
CA ASP A 64 0.40 5.46 6.61
C ASP A 64 0.35 3.97 7.00
N GLY A 65 -0.70 3.25 6.58
CA GLY A 65 -0.92 1.85 6.95
C GLY A 65 -1.45 0.97 5.82
N GLY A 66 -1.47 -0.34 6.08
CA GLY A 66 -2.12 -1.33 5.21
C GLY A 66 -1.68 -1.26 3.74
N ILE A 67 -2.64 -1.41 2.82
CA ILE A 67 -2.38 -1.42 1.38
C ILE A 67 -1.79 -0.08 0.92
N GLY A 68 -2.31 1.04 1.43
CA GLY A 68 -1.83 2.38 1.08
C GLY A 68 -0.34 2.54 1.37
N ARG A 69 0.14 2.06 2.52
CA ARG A 69 1.57 2.06 2.86
C ARG A 69 2.42 1.23 1.90
N ALA A 70 1.95 0.04 1.53
CA ALA A 70 2.68 -0.80 0.59
C ALA A 70 2.77 -0.14 -0.80
N VAL A 71 1.67 0.50 -1.24
CA VAL A 71 1.62 1.27 -2.48
C VAL A 71 2.54 2.47 -2.43
N ALA A 72 2.50 3.27 -1.36
CA ALA A 72 3.38 4.42 -1.17
C ALA A 72 4.86 3.99 -1.21
N THR A 73 5.22 2.92 -0.49
CA THR A 73 6.58 2.37 -0.49
C THR A 73 7.01 1.95 -1.90
N ALA A 74 6.15 1.23 -2.62
CA ALA A 74 6.45 0.81 -3.99
C ALA A 74 6.57 2.00 -4.95
N PHE A 75 5.69 2.99 -4.84
CA PHE A 75 5.74 4.20 -5.69
C PHE A 75 7.03 4.98 -5.51
N ALA A 76 7.47 5.16 -4.26
CA ALA A 76 8.74 5.80 -3.95
C ALA A 76 9.91 5.05 -4.58
N ARG A 77 9.97 3.72 -4.38
CA ARG A 77 11.04 2.87 -4.93
C ARG A 77 11.04 2.85 -6.45
N GLU A 78 9.88 2.95 -7.08
CA GLU A 78 9.73 3.04 -8.53
C GLU A 78 10.06 4.43 -9.10
N GLY A 79 10.39 5.41 -8.25
CA GLY A 79 10.94 6.70 -8.64
C GLY A 79 9.98 7.89 -8.53
N ALA A 80 8.82 7.73 -7.91
CA ALA A 80 7.85 8.82 -7.72
C ALA A 80 8.14 9.65 -6.45
N HIS A 81 7.90 10.96 -6.53
CA HIS A 81 7.71 11.79 -5.33
C HIS A 81 6.30 11.58 -4.78
N LEU A 82 6.11 11.77 -3.47
CA LEU A 82 4.84 11.43 -2.81
C LEU A 82 4.22 12.60 -2.05
N ALA A 83 2.90 12.67 -2.11
CA ALA A 83 2.06 13.31 -1.12
C ALA A 83 1.32 12.21 -0.35
N LEU A 84 1.41 12.24 0.97
CA LEU A 84 0.91 11.19 1.86
C LEU A 84 -0.20 11.77 2.74
N ASN A 85 -1.43 11.31 2.56
CA ASN A 85 -2.56 11.67 3.41
C ASN A 85 -2.87 10.55 4.41
N TYR A 86 -3.19 10.93 5.64
CA TYR A 86 -3.46 10.04 6.77
C TYR A 86 -4.19 10.83 7.88
N LEU A 87 -4.77 10.16 8.88
CA LEU A 87 -5.38 10.87 10.02
C LEU A 87 -4.32 11.33 11.02
N HIS A 88 -4.57 12.43 11.72
CA HIS A 88 -3.63 12.97 12.72
C HIS A 88 -3.21 11.94 13.78
N SER A 89 -4.10 11.00 14.15
CA SER A 89 -3.82 9.90 15.08
C SER A 89 -2.82 8.87 14.54
N GLU A 90 -2.59 8.82 13.23
CA GLU A 90 -1.73 7.84 12.54
C GLU A 90 -0.32 8.40 12.25
N GLN A 91 -0.01 9.59 12.79
CA GLN A 91 1.25 10.30 12.55
C GLN A 91 2.51 9.46 12.81
N ALA A 92 2.46 8.50 13.74
CA ALA A 92 3.58 7.61 14.04
C ALA A 92 3.88 6.65 12.87
N ASP A 93 2.86 6.00 12.32
CA ASP A 93 3.00 5.09 11.18
C ASP A 93 3.36 5.86 9.91
N ALA A 94 2.77 7.05 9.72
CA ALA A 94 3.09 7.92 8.59
C ALA A 94 4.57 8.32 8.55
N ARG A 95 5.19 8.61 9.70
CA ARG A 95 6.63 8.96 9.78
C ARG A 95 7.53 7.86 9.25
N GLU A 96 7.20 6.60 9.51
CA GLU A 96 7.97 5.48 8.97
C GLU A 96 7.90 5.45 7.44
N VAL A 97 6.71 5.71 6.88
CA VAL A 97 6.54 5.78 5.42
C VAL A 97 7.36 6.92 4.84
N LEU A 98 7.29 8.12 5.43
CA LEU A 98 8.09 9.27 4.99
C LEU A 98 9.60 8.96 5.00
N ALA A 99 10.09 8.20 5.98
CA ALA A 99 11.47 7.74 6.03
C ALA A 99 11.80 6.76 4.90
N LEU A 100 10.92 5.83 4.57
CA LEU A 100 11.08 4.92 3.41
C LEU A 100 11.12 5.68 2.08
N VAL A 101 10.33 6.75 1.95
CA VAL A 101 10.36 7.60 0.74
C VAL A 101 11.70 8.34 0.63
N ALA A 102 12.20 8.85 1.75
CA ALA A 102 13.50 9.52 1.80
C ALA A 102 14.66 8.55 1.48
N ASP A 103 14.60 7.33 2.01
CA ASP A 103 15.57 6.25 1.73
C ASP A 103 15.60 5.88 0.23
N ALA A 104 14.45 5.92 -0.45
CA ALA A 104 14.37 5.76 -1.91
C ALA A 104 14.88 6.97 -2.72
N GLY A 105 15.43 8.00 -2.04
CA GLY A 105 15.92 9.23 -2.66
C GLY A 105 14.81 10.09 -3.25
N ARG A 106 13.58 9.98 -2.73
CA ARG A 106 12.41 10.73 -3.20
C ARG A 106 11.98 11.77 -2.17
N GLN A 107 11.16 12.72 -2.62
CA GLN A 107 10.58 13.73 -1.74
C GLN A 107 9.18 13.29 -1.31
N ALA A 108 8.85 13.53 -0.05
CA ALA A 108 7.52 13.28 0.49
C ALA A 108 6.92 14.57 1.08
N LEU A 109 5.61 14.71 0.97
CA LEU A 109 4.82 15.71 1.65
C LEU A 109 3.79 15.03 2.54
N ALA A 110 3.81 15.35 3.83
CA ALA A 110 2.78 14.92 4.77
C ALA A 110 1.55 15.83 4.68
N LEU A 111 0.37 15.23 4.54
CA LEU A 111 -0.93 15.92 4.47
C LEU A 111 -1.91 15.27 5.46
N PRO A 112 -1.72 15.46 6.79
CA PRO A 112 -2.65 14.90 7.76
C PRO A 112 -4.02 15.58 7.66
N GLY A 113 -5.09 14.79 7.63
CA GLY A 113 -6.46 15.28 7.63
C GLY A 113 -7.50 14.24 7.22
N ASP A 114 -8.77 14.60 7.44
CA ASP A 114 -9.90 13.70 7.22
C ASP A 114 -10.55 13.95 5.85
N ILE A 115 -10.46 12.95 4.98
CA ILE A 115 -11.04 12.97 3.64
C ILE A 115 -12.56 12.76 3.62
N ALA A 116 -13.19 12.47 4.77
CA ALA A 116 -14.64 12.55 4.89
C ALA A 116 -15.15 14.00 4.72
N GLY A 117 -14.30 15.00 5.00
CA GLY A 117 -14.62 16.41 4.81
C GLY A 117 -14.42 16.86 3.35
N GLU A 118 -15.50 17.28 2.69
CA GLU A 118 -15.43 17.76 1.30
C GLU A 118 -14.48 18.97 1.14
N SER A 119 -14.52 19.92 2.07
CA SER A 119 -13.64 21.10 2.06
C SER A 119 -12.17 20.71 2.13
N PHE A 120 -11.84 19.71 2.96
CA PHE A 120 -10.49 19.17 3.05
C PHE A 120 -10.10 18.44 1.78
N CYS A 121 -10.98 17.61 1.19
CA CYS A 121 -10.73 16.99 -0.10
C CYS A 121 -10.42 18.00 -1.21
N ARG A 122 -11.17 19.10 -1.27
CA ARG A 122 -10.90 20.19 -2.22
C ARG A 122 -9.53 20.83 -1.96
N GLN A 123 -9.16 21.08 -0.71
CA GLN A 123 -7.83 21.61 -0.33
C GLN A 123 -6.70 20.64 -0.66
N LEU A 124 -6.92 19.34 -0.43
CA LEU A 124 -5.98 18.25 -0.70
C LEU A 124 -5.60 18.21 -2.19
N VAL A 125 -6.60 18.36 -3.06
CA VAL A 125 -6.42 18.35 -4.53
C VAL A 125 -5.91 19.69 -5.05
N ALA A 126 -6.48 20.81 -4.61
CA ALA A 126 -6.09 22.15 -5.04
C ALA A 126 -4.65 22.51 -4.62
N GLY A 127 -4.16 21.88 -3.55
CA GLY A 127 -2.88 22.20 -2.95
C GLY A 127 -1.66 21.96 -3.84
N LYS A 128 -1.67 21.01 -4.80
CA LYS A 128 -0.48 20.65 -5.63
C LYS A 128 -0.84 19.93 -6.94
N GLN A 129 -0.09 20.19 -8.02
CA GLN A 129 0.00 19.29 -9.19
C GLN A 129 0.57 17.92 -8.75
N VAL A 130 -0.31 17.00 -8.39
CA VAL A 130 0.02 15.62 -8.07
C VAL A 130 -0.85 14.74 -8.97
N CYS A 131 -0.29 13.69 -9.59
CA CYS A 131 -1.14 12.67 -10.20
C CYS A 131 -1.92 12.01 -9.06
N ILE A 132 -3.24 12.26 -9.05
CA ILE A 132 -4.16 11.62 -8.13
C ILE A 132 -4.56 10.30 -8.78
N GLU A 133 -4.00 9.20 -8.28
CA GLU A 133 -4.59 7.89 -8.46
C GLU A 133 -5.18 7.47 -7.12
N GLN A 134 -6.46 7.77 -6.97
CA GLN A 134 -7.23 7.49 -5.77
C GLN A 134 -7.57 5.99 -5.74
N PHE A 135 -7.01 5.25 -4.79
CA PHE A 135 -7.53 3.94 -4.38
C PHE A 135 -7.80 3.97 -2.87
N ALA A 136 -8.89 4.63 -2.49
CA ALA A 136 -9.45 4.47 -1.16
C ALA A 136 -10.35 3.21 -1.19
N GLY A 137 -9.98 2.18 -0.44
CA GLY A 137 -10.87 1.04 -0.24
C GLY A 137 -10.18 -0.24 0.18
N LEU A 138 -10.04 -0.44 1.50
CA LEU A 138 -10.40 -1.67 2.24
C LEU A 138 -9.78 -1.62 3.64
N ALA A 139 -10.43 -0.88 4.53
CA ALA A 139 -10.22 -1.03 5.97
C ALA A 139 -11.55 -1.43 6.61
N THR A 140 -11.92 -2.70 6.46
CA THR A 140 -12.73 -3.46 7.42
C THR A 140 -12.44 -4.92 7.20
N ALA A 141 -11.32 -5.40 7.74
CA ALA A 141 -11.11 -6.83 7.91
C ALA A 141 -12.08 -7.33 8.97
N ARG A 142 -13.33 -7.63 8.56
CA ARG A 142 -14.13 -8.63 9.28
C ARG A 142 -13.38 -9.94 9.06
N LEU A 143 -12.51 -10.29 10.00
CA LEU A 143 -11.67 -11.50 9.95
C LEU A 143 -12.58 -12.72 10.15
N GLY A 144 -13.28 -13.06 9.08
CA GLY A 144 -14.26 -14.13 8.98
C GLY A 144 -14.40 -14.52 7.52
N ALA A 145 -13.29 -14.88 6.88
CA ALA A 145 -13.28 -15.41 5.53
C ALA A 145 -12.39 -16.66 5.49
N THR A 146 -12.96 -17.77 5.04
CA THR A 146 -12.24 -18.97 4.63
C THR A 146 -11.36 -18.62 3.42
N PHE A 147 -10.11 -18.25 3.65
CA PHE A 147 -9.15 -18.05 2.56
C PHE A 147 -8.82 -19.41 1.92
N ARG A 148 -8.93 -19.54 0.59
CA ARG A 148 -8.47 -20.77 -0.10
C ARG A 148 -6.98 -20.99 0.10
N THR A 149 -6.22 -19.90 0.16
CA THR A 149 -4.78 -19.89 0.49
C THR A 149 -4.48 -20.18 1.96
N LYS A 150 -5.50 -20.32 2.82
CA LYS A 150 -5.39 -20.55 4.28
C LYS A 150 -4.53 -19.53 5.02
N ARG A 151 -4.30 -18.35 4.44
CA ARG A 151 -3.60 -17.21 5.05
C ARG A 151 -4.21 -15.90 4.58
N PRO A 152 -4.12 -14.82 5.35
CA PRO A 152 -4.45 -13.49 4.85
C PRO A 152 -3.45 -13.06 3.77
N GLY A 153 -3.95 -12.29 2.79
CA GLY A 153 -3.10 -11.56 1.86
C GLY A 153 -2.33 -10.47 2.60
N GLN A 154 -1.08 -10.22 2.19
CA GLN A 154 -0.26 -9.14 2.72
C GLN A 154 -0.37 -7.89 1.84
N PRO A 155 -0.29 -6.68 2.43
CA PRO A 155 -0.26 -5.43 1.66
C PRO A 155 0.79 -5.42 0.54
N ALA A 156 1.97 -5.98 0.79
CA ALA A 156 3.05 -6.13 -0.19
C ALA A 156 2.62 -6.85 -1.49
N GLU A 157 1.66 -7.79 -1.41
CA GLU A 157 1.17 -8.54 -2.57
C GLU A 157 0.29 -7.70 -3.48
N LEU A 158 -0.24 -6.57 -2.99
CA LEU A 158 -1.17 -5.71 -3.72
C LEU A 158 -0.50 -4.49 -4.33
N ALA A 159 0.64 -4.06 -3.77
CA ALA A 159 1.35 -2.92 -4.32
C ALA A 159 1.73 -3.06 -5.82
N PRO A 160 2.16 -4.23 -6.33
CA PRO A 160 2.55 -4.36 -7.74
C PRO A 160 1.45 -4.04 -8.76
N VAL A 161 0.18 -4.35 -8.46
CA VAL A 161 -0.92 -4.01 -9.37
C VAL A 161 -1.14 -2.49 -9.44
N HIS A 162 -0.95 -1.78 -8.32
CA HIS A 162 -1.05 -0.32 -8.31
C HIS A 162 0.09 0.31 -9.10
N VAL A 163 1.32 -0.20 -8.99
CA VAL A 163 2.44 0.28 -9.82
C VAL A 163 2.17 0.05 -11.31
N LEU A 164 1.55 -1.08 -11.67
CA LEU A 164 1.15 -1.33 -13.05
C LEU A 164 0.17 -0.27 -13.54
N LEU A 165 -0.94 -0.09 -12.83
CA LEU A 165 -1.97 0.89 -13.19
C LEU A 165 -1.43 2.32 -13.24
N ALA A 166 -0.51 2.65 -12.33
CA ALA A 166 0.15 3.94 -12.28
C ALA A 166 1.27 4.14 -13.32
N SER A 167 1.62 3.12 -14.11
CA SER A 167 2.72 3.21 -15.10
C SER A 167 2.20 3.47 -16.51
N GLN A 168 3.10 3.59 -17.50
CA GLN A 168 2.70 3.62 -18.92
C GLN A 168 2.44 2.22 -19.51
N GLN A 169 2.73 1.15 -18.76
CA GLN A 169 2.66 -0.22 -19.29
C GLN A 169 1.25 -0.71 -19.65
N PRO A 170 0.16 -0.33 -18.95
CA PRO A 170 -1.19 -0.74 -19.32
C PRO A 170 -1.83 0.22 -20.34
N SER A 171 -1.07 0.70 -21.33
CA SER A 171 -1.54 1.75 -22.27
C SER A 171 -2.74 1.38 -23.14
N PHE A 172 -3.06 0.08 -23.24
CA PHE A 172 -4.21 -0.44 -24.00
C PHE A 172 -5.19 -1.26 -23.13
N VAL A 173 -5.11 -1.12 -21.80
CA VAL A 173 -6.03 -1.78 -20.86
C VAL A 173 -7.14 -0.80 -20.50
N THR A 174 -8.39 -1.16 -20.81
CA THR A 174 -9.57 -0.35 -20.49
C THR A 174 -10.67 -1.21 -19.87
N GLY A 175 -11.32 -0.69 -18.82
CA GLY A 175 -12.48 -1.34 -18.18
C GLY A 175 -12.21 -2.66 -17.44
N GLU A 176 -10.94 -3.05 -17.25
CA GLU A 176 -10.59 -4.31 -16.57
C GLU A 176 -10.86 -4.24 -15.06
N ILE A 177 -11.60 -5.23 -14.53
CA ILE A 177 -11.70 -5.46 -13.09
C ILE A 177 -10.65 -6.50 -12.69
N ARG A 178 -9.66 -6.08 -11.90
CA ARG A 178 -8.64 -6.99 -11.36
C ARG A 178 -9.07 -7.55 -10.02
N GLY A 179 -9.49 -8.81 -10.02
CA GLY A 179 -9.86 -9.54 -8.81
C GLY A 179 -8.64 -9.83 -7.92
N VAL A 180 -8.65 -9.28 -6.70
CA VAL A 180 -7.67 -9.55 -5.64
C VAL A 180 -8.37 -10.31 -4.51
N THR A 181 -8.57 -11.61 -4.71
CA THR A 181 -9.53 -12.37 -3.90
C THR A 181 -8.93 -13.51 -3.08
N GLY A 182 -7.61 -13.67 -3.08
CA GLY A 182 -6.96 -14.77 -2.36
C GLY A 182 -7.40 -16.17 -2.84
N GLY A 183 -7.82 -16.28 -4.11
CA GLY A 183 -8.20 -17.53 -4.75
C GLY A 183 -9.68 -17.90 -4.67
N HIS A 184 -10.55 -17.01 -4.20
CA HIS A 184 -12.01 -17.12 -4.37
C HIS A 184 -12.43 -16.34 -5.62
N HIS A 185 -12.81 -17.02 -6.70
CA HIS A 185 -13.50 -16.31 -7.78
C HIS A 185 -14.90 -15.93 -7.29
N LEU A 186 -15.31 -14.68 -7.50
CA LEU A 186 -16.73 -14.37 -7.49
C LEU A 186 -17.35 -15.10 -8.69
N PRO A 187 -18.53 -15.74 -8.53
CA PRO A 187 -19.22 -16.44 -9.61
C PRO A 187 -19.56 -15.51 -10.78
#